data_AF-I1IJ97-F1
#
_entry.id   AF-I1IJ97-F1
#
_cell.length_a   1.000
_cell.length_b   1.000
_cell.length_c   1.000
_cell.angle_alpha   90.00
_cell.angle_beta   90.00
_cell.angle_gamma   90.00
#
_symmetry.space_group_name_H-M   'P 1'
#
loop_
_entity.id
_entity.type
_entity.pdbx_description
1 polymer ?
#
loop_
_entity_poly.entity_id
_entity_poly.type
_entity_poly.pdbx_seq_one_letter_code
_entity_poly.pdbx_strand_id
1 'polypeptide(L)'
;MMKTKVLTLVVLAFAVAGANAQRCGEQGEGMECPNNLCCSQHGYCGLGGDYCGNGCQNGACYTSKRCGTQANGAICPNNHCCSQYGHCGFGQEYCGDGCQSGPCRANIKCGSQAGGKLCANNLCCSQYGYCGLGSEFCGENCQSGACSGSKQCGRQGGGRVCTNNYCCSQYGHCGLGGDYCGTGCQSGSCSSGLDAIAFIMNNSTTE
;
A
#
# COMPACT_ATOMS: atom_id res chain seq x y z
N MET A 1 -43.19 4.73 61.31
CA MET A 1 -42.07 5.68 61.12
C MET A 1 -40.80 4.89 60.84
N MET A 2 -40.43 4.68 59.58
CA MET A 2 -39.12 4.16 59.18
C MET A 2 -38.62 5.05 58.04
N LYS A 3 -37.55 5.80 58.31
CA LYS A 3 -36.94 6.78 57.40
C LYS A 3 -35.99 6.04 56.46
N THR A 4 -36.38 5.87 55.20
CA THR A 4 -35.52 5.32 54.15
C THR A 4 -34.44 6.37 53.82
N LYS A 5 -33.22 6.19 54.34
CA LYS A 5 -32.07 6.99 53.92
C LYS A 5 -31.53 6.41 52.63
N VAL A 6 -31.81 7.10 51.52
CA VAL A 6 -31.26 6.79 50.19
C VAL A 6 -29.74 6.99 50.27
N LEU A 7 -29.00 5.89 50.10
CA LEU A 7 -27.55 5.86 50.04
C LEU A 7 -27.14 6.29 48.61
N THR A 8 -26.63 7.51 48.46
CA THR A 8 -26.17 8.02 47.16
C THR A 8 -24.83 7.36 46.81
N LEU A 9 -24.87 6.31 45.97
CA LEU A 9 -23.71 5.70 45.33
C LEU A 9 -23.24 6.65 44.21
N VAL A 10 -22.17 7.39 44.46
CA VAL A 10 -21.46 8.14 43.41
C VAL A 10 -20.68 7.12 42.58
N VAL A 11 -21.27 6.64 41.49
CA VAL A 11 -20.58 5.83 40.48
C VAL A 11 -19.70 6.78 39.68
N LEU A 12 -18.39 6.78 39.97
CA LEU A 12 -17.39 7.41 39.10
C LEU A 12 -17.31 6.57 37.81
N ALA A 13 -18.09 6.94 36.81
CA ALA A 13 -17.93 6.40 35.46
C ALA A 13 -16.66 6.99 34.85
N PHE A 14 -15.54 6.26 34.95
CA PHE A 14 -14.37 6.54 34.13
C PHE A 14 -14.74 6.23 32.67
N ALA A 15 -15.04 7.28 31.90
CA ALA A 15 -15.08 7.19 30.46
C ALA A 15 -13.65 6.95 29.96
N VAL A 16 -13.28 5.68 29.77
CA VAL A 16 -12.08 5.34 29.00
C VAL A 16 -12.42 5.66 27.55
N ALA A 17 -12.12 6.88 27.12
CA ALA A 17 -12.02 7.18 25.71
C ALA A 17 -10.89 6.30 25.16
N GLY A 18 -11.25 5.17 24.54
CA GLY A 18 -10.29 4.32 23.85
C GLY A 18 -9.66 5.14 22.74
N ALA A 19 -8.45 5.65 22.98
CA ALA A 19 -7.59 6.09 21.92
C ALA A 19 -7.26 4.85 21.09
N ASN A 20 -7.96 4.66 19.98
CA ASN A 20 -7.56 3.68 18.97
C ASN A 20 -6.23 4.19 18.40
N ALA A 21 -5.12 3.77 19.00
CA ALA A 21 -3.81 4.01 18.44
C ALA A 21 -3.82 3.40 17.03
N GLN A 22 -3.49 4.23 16.03
CA GLN A 22 -3.45 3.81 14.63
C GLN A 22 -2.51 2.61 14.51
N ARG A 23 -3.07 1.46 14.11
CA ARG A 23 -2.28 0.25 13.87
C ARG A 23 -1.55 0.35 12.54
N CYS A 24 -0.40 -0.30 12.47
CA CYS A 24 0.43 -0.38 11.28
C CYS A 24 0.84 -1.83 11.02
N GLY A 25 1.49 -2.06 9.88
CA GLY A 25 1.99 -3.39 9.51
C GLY A 25 0.85 -4.37 9.31
N GLU A 26 1.09 -5.64 9.57
CA GLU A 26 0.11 -6.73 9.39
C GLU A 26 -1.16 -6.50 10.20
N GLN A 27 -1.04 -5.98 11.42
CA GLN A 27 -2.18 -5.69 12.30
C GLN A 27 -3.01 -4.48 11.85
N GLY A 28 -2.50 -3.73 10.87
CA GLY A 28 -3.13 -2.57 10.25
C GLY A 28 -3.23 -2.69 8.74
N GLU A 29 -3.44 -3.90 8.19
CA GLU A 29 -3.63 -4.12 6.75
C GLU A 29 -2.49 -3.56 5.87
N GLY A 30 -1.26 -3.69 6.37
CA GLY A 30 -0.05 -3.19 5.69
C GLY A 30 0.17 -1.69 5.83
N MET A 31 -0.63 -0.97 6.65
CA MET A 31 -0.46 0.47 6.85
C MET A 31 0.96 0.82 7.29
N GLU A 32 1.47 1.89 6.71
CA GLU A 32 2.77 2.44 7.03
C GLU A 32 2.62 3.60 8.01
N CYS A 33 3.60 3.74 8.89
CA CYS A 33 3.63 4.86 9.80
C CYS A 33 4.07 6.15 9.09
N PRO A 34 3.55 7.31 9.52
CA PRO A 34 3.95 8.59 8.96
C PRO A 34 5.41 8.91 9.33
N ASN A 35 6.04 9.81 8.57
CA ASN A 35 7.36 10.37 8.87
C ASN A 35 8.49 9.32 9.02
N ASN A 36 8.37 8.17 8.37
CA ASN A 36 9.29 7.02 8.52
C ASN A 36 9.42 6.49 9.96
N LEU A 37 8.42 6.74 10.82
CA LEU A 37 8.33 6.03 12.10
C LEU A 37 8.34 4.52 11.85
N CYS A 38 8.94 3.78 12.76
CA CYS A 38 9.02 2.33 12.66
C CYS A 38 7.69 1.71 13.10
N CYS A 39 7.19 0.77 12.31
CA CYS A 39 6.12 -0.10 12.76
C CYS A 39 6.70 -1.27 13.54
N SER A 40 6.47 -1.31 14.85
CA SER A 40 6.92 -2.40 15.72
C SER A 40 6.30 -3.74 15.31
N GLN A 41 6.86 -4.84 15.82
CA GLN A 41 6.28 -6.19 15.64
C GLN A 41 4.83 -6.32 16.12
N HIS A 42 4.38 -5.41 16.99
CA HIS A 42 3.02 -5.39 17.55
C HIS A 42 2.06 -4.46 16.79
N GLY A 43 2.50 -3.84 15.70
CA GLY A 43 1.66 -3.00 14.86
C GLY A 43 1.41 -1.60 15.43
N TYR A 44 2.39 -1.04 16.14
CA TYR A 44 2.36 0.34 16.63
C TYR A 44 3.52 1.17 16.07
N CYS A 45 3.25 2.44 15.78
CA CYS A 45 4.21 3.38 15.24
C CYS A 45 5.05 4.07 16.33
N GLY A 46 6.36 4.15 16.15
CA GLY A 46 7.25 4.85 17.07
C GLY A 46 8.72 4.85 16.64
N LEU A 47 9.60 5.22 17.57
CA LEU A 47 11.05 5.26 17.39
C LEU A 47 11.75 4.52 18.53
N GLY A 48 13.02 4.19 18.34
CA GLY A 48 13.83 3.48 19.32
C GLY A 48 13.78 1.97 19.14
N GLY A 49 14.51 1.24 19.99
CA GLY A 49 14.70 -0.21 19.86
C GLY A 49 13.39 -1.01 19.83
N ASP A 50 12.39 -0.60 20.62
CA ASP A 50 11.11 -1.30 20.72
C ASP A 50 10.27 -1.24 19.43
N TYR A 51 10.57 -0.28 18.55
CA TYR A 51 9.86 -0.08 17.30
C TYR A 51 10.71 -0.42 16.09
N CYS A 52 11.96 0.04 16.07
CA CYS A 52 12.88 -0.06 14.94
C CYS A 52 13.82 -1.27 15.01
N GLY A 53 13.88 -1.94 16.17
CA GLY A 53 14.74 -3.09 16.40
C GLY A 53 14.15 -4.39 15.84
N ASN A 54 14.26 -5.45 16.62
CA ASN A 54 13.82 -6.78 16.19
C ASN A 54 12.31 -6.80 15.90
N GLY A 55 11.93 -7.45 14.80
CA GLY A 55 10.53 -7.55 14.37
C GLY A 55 9.92 -6.27 13.79
N CYS A 56 10.71 -5.20 13.58
CA CYS A 56 10.24 -4.01 12.87
C CYS A 56 9.69 -4.38 11.47
N GLN A 57 8.47 -3.94 11.16
CA GLN A 57 7.71 -4.35 9.97
C GLN A 57 7.98 -3.42 8.78
N ASN A 58 7.95 -2.09 9.00
CA ASN A 58 8.22 -1.06 8.00
C ASN A 58 8.71 0.24 8.69
N GLY A 59 9.01 1.28 7.91
CA GLY A 59 9.62 2.52 8.39
C GLY A 59 11.15 2.44 8.44
N ALA A 60 11.76 3.19 9.36
CA ALA A 60 13.21 3.26 9.53
C ALA A 60 13.80 2.10 10.37
N CYS A 61 13.45 0.85 10.04
CA CYS A 61 13.97 -0.33 10.74
C CYS A 61 15.51 -0.37 10.71
N TYR A 62 16.15 -0.73 11.82
CA TYR A 62 17.61 -0.84 11.91
C TYR A 62 18.19 -1.88 10.96
N THR A 63 17.45 -2.98 10.76
CA THR A 63 17.74 -3.94 9.71
C THR A 63 16.91 -3.61 8.48
N SER A 64 17.55 -3.04 7.46
CA SER A 64 16.90 -2.71 6.18
C SER A 64 16.23 -3.92 5.55
N LYS A 65 15.01 -3.73 5.03
CA LYS A 65 14.30 -4.76 4.27
C LYS A 65 15.02 -5.09 2.97
N ARG A 66 14.91 -6.36 2.54
CA ARG A 66 15.43 -6.83 1.26
C ARG A 66 14.42 -6.55 0.15
N CYS A 67 14.91 -6.28 -1.05
CA CYS A 67 14.09 -5.89 -2.20
C CYS A 67 14.75 -6.29 -3.52
N GLY A 68 14.05 -6.04 -4.62
CA GLY A 68 14.59 -6.17 -5.97
C GLY A 68 14.82 -7.61 -6.39
N THR A 69 15.70 -7.83 -7.36
CA THR A 69 15.99 -9.17 -7.89
C THR A 69 16.53 -10.13 -6.84
N GLN A 70 17.17 -9.60 -5.79
CA GLN A 70 17.70 -10.37 -4.66
C GLN A 70 16.61 -10.85 -3.69
N ALA A 71 15.38 -10.37 -3.85
CA ALA A 71 14.24 -10.71 -3.02
C ALA A 71 12.97 -10.94 -3.86
N ASN A 72 13.09 -11.70 -4.96
CA ASN A 72 11.98 -12.08 -5.83
C ASN A 72 11.13 -10.90 -6.33
N GLY A 73 11.77 -9.75 -6.59
CA GLY A 73 11.08 -8.54 -7.04
C GLY A 73 10.33 -7.77 -5.95
N ALA A 74 10.54 -8.10 -4.67
CA ALA A 74 9.94 -7.38 -3.56
C ALA A 74 10.25 -5.88 -3.64
N ILE A 75 9.24 -5.08 -3.33
CA ILE A 75 9.30 -3.61 -3.37
C ILE A 75 9.49 -3.09 -1.96
N CYS A 76 10.23 -2.00 -1.82
CA CYS A 76 10.42 -1.36 -0.53
C CYS A 76 9.17 -0.64 -0.03
N PRO A 77 8.82 -0.75 1.27
CA PRO A 77 7.81 0.09 1.88
C PRO A 77 8.30 1.54 2.00
N ASN A 78 7.40 2.45 2.38
CA ASN A 78 7.67 3.86 2.67
C ASN A 78 8.27 4.64 1.49
N ASN A 79 8.08 4.13 0.28
CA ASN A 79 8.74 4.62 -0.94
C ASN A 79 10.26 4.76 -0.78
N HIS A 80 10.89 3.86 -0.03
CA HIS A 80 12.35 3.77 -0.01
C HIS A 80 12.85 3.29 -1.37
N CYS A 81 14.09 3.66 -1.71
CA CYS A 81 14.74 3.15 -2.90
C CYS A 81 15.23 1.73 -2.65
N CYS A 82 15.08 0.87 -3.65
CA CYS A 82 15.73 -0.43 -3.66
C CYS A 82 17.11 -0.30 -4.30
N SER A 83 18.18 -0.44 -3.51
CA SER A 83 19.56 -0.34 -4.00
C SER A 83 19.90 -1.44 -5.02
N GLN A 84 20.99 -1.29 -5.75
CA GLN A 84 21.52 -2.33 -6.65
C GLN A 84 21.79 -3.67 -5.94
N TYR A 85 22.00 -3.65 -4.62
CA TYR A 85 22.27 -4.84 -3.80
C TYR A 85 21.00 -5.45 -3.17
N GLY A 86 19.84 -4.86 -3.43
CA GLY A 86 18.56 -5.35 -2.94
C GLY A 86 18.32 -5.05 -1.47
N HIS A 87 18.63 -3.82 -1.05
CA HIS A 87 18.31 -3.29 0.28
C HIS A 87 17.52 -1.99 0.16
N CYS A 88 16.56 -1.80 1.06
CA CYS A 88 15.72 -0.61 1.12
C CYS A 88 16.39 0.51 1.93
N GLY A 89 16.34 1.74 1.41
CA GLY A 89 16.79 2.93 2.12
C GLY A 89 16.72 4.21 1.28
N PHE A 90 17.43 5.24 1.74
CA PHE A 90 17.57 6.53 1.08
C PHE A 90 19.04 6.91 0.95
N GLY A 91 19.33 7.91 0.11
CA GLY A 91 20.70 8.37 -0.14
C GLY A 91 21.22 7.90 -1.49
N GLN A 92 22.44 8.31 -1.83
CA GLN A 92 23.05 7.99 -3.13
C GLN A 92 23.27 6.48 -3.28
N GLU A 93 23.55 5.79 -2.19
CA GLU A 93 23.86 4.35 -2.12
C GLU A 93 22.63 3.49 -2.47
N TYR A 94 21.43 4.04 -2.25
CA TYR A 94 20.16 3.35 -2.48
C TYR A 94 19.45 3.85 -3.73
N CYS A 95 19.41 5.17 -3.92
CA CYS A 95 18.65 5.81 -5.00
C CYS A 95 19.50 6.17 -6.22
N GLY A 96 20.83 6.03 -6.15
CA GLY A 96 21.75 6.35 -7.23
C GLY A 96 21.83 5.26 -8.29
N ASP A 97 23.05 4.99 -8.74
CA ASP A 97 23.31 4.05 -9.83
C ASP A 97 22.90 2.62 -9.45
N GLY A 98 22.20 1.96 -10.38
CA GLY A 98 21.68 0.61 -10.19
C GLY A 98 20.48 0.52 -9.23
N CYS A 99 19.89 1.64 -8.80
CA CYS A 99 18.61 1.63 -8.11
C CYS A 99 17.54 0.89 -8.92
N GLN A 100 16.86 -0.07 -8.29
CA GLN A 100 15.97 -1.02 -8.95
C GLN A 100 14.51 -0.57 -8.95
N SER A 101 14.07 0.13 -7.91
CA SER A 101 12.70 0.62 -7.71
C SER A 101 12.64 1.72 -6.64
N GLY A 102 11.47 2.34 -6.46
CA GLY A 102 11.30 3.52 -5.62
C GLY A 102 11.72 4.80 -6.36
N PRO A 103 11.99 5.91 -5.63
CA PRO A 103 12.36 7.20 -6.21
C PRO A 103 13.84 7.23 -6.61
N CYS A 104 14.22 6.37 -7.54
CA CYS A 104 15.57 6.37 -8.14
C CYS A 104 15.88 7.72 -8.78
N ARG A 105 17.14 8.17 -8.69
CA ARG A 105 17.63 9.41 -9.33
C ARG A 105 17.65 9.29 -10.85
N ALA A 106 17.94 8.08 -11.36
CA ALA A 106 17.82 7.79 -12.77
C ALA A 106 16.35 7.65 -13.18
N ASN A 107 16.01 8.18 -14.35
CA ASN A 107 14.66 8.07 -14.89
C ASN A 107 14.30 6.60 -15.19
N ILE A 108 13.22 6.11 -14.59
CA ILE A 108 12.75 4.73 -14.76
C ILE A 108 11.85 4.64 -16.00
N LYS A 109 12.28 3.89 -17.02
CA LYS A 109 11.51 3.66 -18.25
C LYS A 109 10.34 2.69 -18.05
N CYS A 110 9.22 2.97 -18.71
CA CYS A 110 7.98 2.20 -18.64
C CYS A 110 7.16 2.29 -19.92
N GLY A 111 6.03 1.58 -19.94
CA GLY A 111 5.02 1.68 -20.98
C GLY A 111 5.48 1.11 -22.31
N SER A 112 4.86 1.57 -23.40
CA SER A 112 5.15 1.13 -24.76
C SER A 112 6.63 1.30 -25.15
N GLN A 113 7.28 2.34 -24.64
CA GLN A 113 8.70 2.64 -24.87
C GLN A 113 9.64 1.66 -24.16
N ALA A 114 9.12 0.82 -23.27
CA ALA A 114 9.86 -0.19 -22.51
C ALA A 114 9.17 -1.55 -22.56
N GLY A 115 8.57 -1.91 -23.70
CA GLY A 115 7.96 -3.23 -23.90
C GLY A 115 6.74 -3.50 -22.99
N GLY A 116 6.00 -2.46 -22.61
CA GLY A 116 4.83 -2.57 -21.74
C GLY A 116 5.16 -2.66 -20.25
N LYS A 117 6.41 -2.41 -19.84
CA LYS A 117 6.83 -2.46 -18.44
C LYS A 117 6.00 -1.51 -17.56
N LEU A 118 5.40 -2.03 -16.50
CA LEU A 118 4.69 -1.24 -15.49
C LEU A 118 5.67 -0.57 -14.51
N CYS A 119 5.22 0.53 -13.91
CA CYS A 119 5.94 1.18 -12.83
C CYS A 119 5.66 0.50 -11.49
N ALA A 120 6.67 0.48 -10.61
CA ALA A 120 6.53 0.02 -9.23
C ALA A 120 5.63 0.96 -8.41
N ASN A 121 5.09 0.49 -7.28
CA ASN A 121 4.33 1.28 -6.30
C ASN A 121 3.14 2.07 -6.90
N ASN A 122 2.52 1.55 -7.96
CA ASN A 122 1.43 2.24 -8.68
C ASN A 122 1.79 3.64 -9.22
N LEU A 123 3.08 3.96 -9.34
CA LEU A 123 3.53 5.18 -10.00
C LEU A 123 2.95 5.23 -11.42
N CYS A 124 2.68 6.43 -11.89
CA CYS A 124 2.13 6.66 -13.21
C CYS A 124 3.23 6.51 -14.26
N CYS A 125 2.93 5.78 -15.32
CA CYS A 125 3.75 5.80 -16.52
C CYS A 125 3.29 6.94 -17.42
N SER A 126 4.11 7.99 -17.51
CA SER A 126 3.82 9.16 -18.36
C SER A 126 3.66 8.77 -19.83
N GLN A 127 3.08 9.68 -20.63
CA GLN A 127 3.01 9.52 -22.09
C GLN A 127 4.38 9.34 -22.76
N TYR A 128 5.45 9.80 -22.12
CA TYR A 128 6.83 9.69 -22.60
C TYR A 128 7.55 8.41 -22.14
N GLY A 129 6.86 7.52 -21.41
CA GLY A 129 7.40 6.24 -20.96
C GLY A 129 8.36 6.36 -19.78
N TYR A 130 8.03 7.23 -18.82
CA TYR A 130 8.77 7.38 -17.56
C TYR A 130 7.86 7.30 -16.35
N CYS A 131 8.32 6.65 -15.28
CA CYS A 131 7.59 6.49 -14.03
C CYS A 131 7.70 7.73 -13.12
N GLY A 132 6.59 8.14 -12.52
CA GLY A 132 6.56 9.21 -11.52
C GLY A 132 5.16 9.48 -10.98
N LEU A 133 5.01 10.58 -10.25
CA LEU A 133 3.75 11.12 -9.76
C LEU A 133 3.64 12.60 -10.13
N GLY A 134 2.44 13.15 -10.00
CA GLY A 134 2.13 14.52 -10.46
C GLY A 134 1.48 14.51 -11.83
N SER A 135 0.96 15.66 -12.25
CA SER A 135 0.20 15.83 -13.48
C SER A 135 1.00 15.46 -14.74
N GLU A 136 2.31 15.64 -14.72
CA GLU A 136 3.22 15.34 -15.83
C GLU A 136 3.32 13.84 -16.11
N PHE A 137 3.05 13.02 -15.08
CA PHE A 137 3.10 11.56 -15.17
C PHE A 137 1.71 10.94 -15.19
N CYS A 138 0.80 11.43 -14.34
CA CYS A 138 -0.52 10.87 -14.12
C CYS A 138 -1.62 11.55 -14.94
N GLY A 139 -1.34 12.68 -15.59
CA GLY A 139 -2.32 13.44 -16.33
C GLY A 139 -2.66 12.82 -17.69
N GLU A 140 -2.76 13.67 -18.70
CA GLU A 140 -3.16 13.25 -20.05
C GLU A 140 -2.20 12.20 -20.62
N ASN A 141 -2.78 11.23 -21.32
CA ASN A 141 -2.05 10.13 -21.98
C ASN A 141 -1.15 9.30 -21.05
N CYS A 142 -1.39 9.35 -19.73
CA CYS A 142 -0.82 8.40 -18.80
C CYS A 142 -1.13 6.96 -19.25
N GLN A 143 -0.08 6.15 -19.37
CA GLN A 143 -0.14 4.82 -19.98
C GLN A 143 -0.61 3.74 -19.00
N SER A 144 -0.24 3.86 -17.73
CA SER A 144 -0.54 2.90 -16.65
C SER A 144 -0.29 3.51 -15.27
N GLY A 145 -0.67 2.83 -14.20
CA GLY A 145 -0.53 3.30 -12.81
C GLY A 145 -1.71 4.17 -12.38
N ALA A 146 -1.50 5.05 -11.40
CA ALA A 146 -2.52 5.92 -10.82
C ALA A 146 -2.92 7.12 -11.72
N CYS A 147 -3.25 6.87 -12.98
CA CYS A 147 -3.63 7.90 -13.94
C CYS A 147 -4.90 8.65 -13.49
N SER A 148 -4.86 9.98 -13.52
CA SER A 148 -5.96 10.86 -13.09
C SER A 148 -7.12 10.92 -14.10
N GLY A 149 -6.83 10.72 -15.38
CA GLY A 149 -7.82 10.63 -16.46
C GLY A 149 -8.05 9.19 -16.89
N SER A 150 -8.71 8.37 -16.07
CA SER A 150 -8.97 6.97 -16.44
C SER A 150 -10.09 6.89 -17.47
N LYS A 151 -9.81 6.23 -18.60
CA LYS A 151 -10.83 5.92 -19.61
C LYS A 151 -11.82 4.91 -19.01
N GLN A 152 -13.07 4.97 -19.45
CA GLN A 152 -14.06 3.95 -19.09
C GLN A 152 -13.55 2.55 -19.46
N CYS A 153 -13.91 1.57 -18.63
CA CYS A 153 -13.60 0.16 -18.79
C CYS A 153 -14.88 -0.67 -18.90
N GLY A 154 -14.74 -1.97 -19.17
CA GLY A 154 -15.84 -2.91 -19.23
C GLY A 154 -16.83 -2.57 -20.35
N ARG A 155 -18.10 -2.94 -20.19
CA ARG A 155 -19.15 -2.70 -21.19
C ARG A 155 -19.31 -1.22 -21.56
N GLN A 156 -19.11 -0.31 -20.61
CA GLN A 156 -19.16 1.14 -20.83
C GLN A 156 -17.96 1.62 -21.66
N GLY A 157 -16.80 0.98 -21.47
CA GLY A 157 -15.57 1.26 -22.20
C GLY A 157 -15.34 0.43 -23.46
N GLY A 158 -16.37 -0.21 -24.02
CA GLY A 158 -16.24 -1.07 -25.21
C GLY A 158 -15.42 -2.33 -24.98
N GLY A 159 -15.47 -2.90 -23.77
CA GLY A 159 -14.72 -4.09 -23.38
C GLY A 159 -13.27 -3.83 -22.95
N ARG A 160 -12.85 -2.56 -22.82
CA ARG A 160 -11.51 -2.23 -22.34
C ARG A 160 -11.29 -2.72 -20.91
N VAL A 161 -10.15 -3.38 -20.68
CA VAL A 161 -9.67 -3.75 -19.34
C VAL A 161 -8.79 -2.66 -18.73
N CYS A 162 -8.72 -2.62 -17.41
CA CYS A 162 -7.87 -1.69 -16.68
C CYS A 162 -6.40 -2.13 -16.71
N THR A 163 -5.48 -1.17 -16.65
CA THR A 163 -4.05 -1.44 -16.44
C THR A 163 -3.81 -1.90 -15.00
N ASN A 164 -2.59 -2.39 -14.70
CA ASN A 164 -2.17 -2.77 -13.35
C ASN A 164 -3.06 -3.83 -12.69
N ASN A 165 -3.84 -4.56 -13.49
CA ASN A 165 -4.87 -5.48 -13.03
C ASN A 165 -5.90 -4.84 -12.07
N TYR A 166 -6.09 -3.52 -12.15
CA TYR A 166 -7.13 -2.84 -11.41
C TYR A 166 -8.50 -3.40 -11.78
N CYS A 167 -9.40 -3.34 -10.81
CA CYS A 167 -10.75 -3.83 -10.99
C CYS A 167 -11.53 -2.84 -11.85
N CYS A 168 -12.25 -3.35 -12.84
CA CYS A 168 -13.25 -2.58 -13.54
C CYS A 168 -14.58 -2.71 -12.82
N SER A 169 -15.06 -1.65 -12.18
CA SER A 169 -16.32 -1.66 -11.44
C SER A 169 -17.52 -1.95 -12.35
N GLN A 170 -18.67 -2.28 -11.77
CA GLN A 170 -19.93 -2.42 -12.52
C GLN A 170 -20.34 -1.16 -13.32
N TYR A 171 -19.80 0.00 -12.93
CA TYR A 171 -20.05 1.29 -13.56
C TYR A 171 -19.02 1.65 -14.63
N GLY A 172 -18.00 0.82 -14.84
CA GLY A 172 -17.00 1.01 -15.88
C GLY A 172 -15.88 1.96 -15.49
N HIS A 173 -15.51 1.98 -14.20
CA HIS A 173 -14.36 2.73 -13.69
C HIS A 173 -13.29 1.79 -13.16
N CYS A 174 -12.02 2.13 -13.41
CA CYS A 174 -10.87 1.37 -12.93
C CYS A 174 -10.48 1.82 -11.52
N GLY A 175 -10.23 0.87 -10.62
CA GLY A 175 -9.74 1.17 -9.28
C GLY A 175 -9.48 -0.05 -8.42
N LEU A 176 -9.31 0.21 -7.13
CA LEU A 176 -9.07 -0.80 -6.09
C LEU A 176 -10.08 -0.58 -4.94
N GLY A 177 -10.29 -1.61 -4.13
CA GLY A 177 -11.22 -1.58 -3.01
C GLY A 177 -12.62 -2.08 -3.38
N GLY A 178 -13.49 -2.22 -2.37
CA GLY A 178 -14.79 -2.88 -2.50
C GLY A 178 -15.69 -2.32 -3.60
N ASP A 179 -15.68 -1.00 -3.80
CA ASP A 179 -16.53 -0.33 -4.80
C ASP A 179 -16.13 -0.67 -6.26
N TYR A 180 -14.89 -1.08 -6.46
CA TYR A 180 -14.37 -1.45 -7.78
C TYR A 180 -14.30 -2.96 -7.97
N CYS A 181 -13.81 -3.66 -6.95
CA CYS A 181 -13.51 -5.08 -7.01
C CYS A 181 -14.65 -5.98 -6.52
N GLY A 182 -15.65 -5.44 -5.84
CA GLY A 182 -16.75 -6.22 -5.27
C GLY A 182 -17.81 -6.63 -6.29
N THR A 183 -19.05 -6.72 -5.84
CA THR A 183 -20.19 -7.17 -6.64
C THR A 183 -20.30 -6.42 -7.97
N GLY A 184 -20.39 -7.17 -9.07
CA GLY A 184 -20.52 -6.62 -10.41
C GLY A 184 -19.21 -6.12 -11.05
N CYS A 185 -18.07 -6.35 -10.42
CA CYS A 185 -16.76 -6.18 -11.05
C CYS A 185 -16.69 -6.96 -12.37
N GLN A 186 -16.25 -6.28 -13.44
CA GLN A 186 -16.32 -6.77 -14.82
C GLN A 186 -15.03 -7.43 -15.30
N SER A 187 -13.87 -7.01 -14.75
CA SER A 187 -12.54 -7.52 -15.11
C SER A 187 -11.50 -7.09 -14.06
N GLY A 188 -10.32 -7.70 -14.10
CA GLY A 188 -9.23 -7.41 -13.16
C GLY A 188 -9.28 -8.34 -11.95
N SER A 189 -8.69 -7.92 -10.82
CA SER A 189 -8.75 -8.67 -9.56
C SER A 189 -10.11 -8.56 -8.85
N CYS A 190 -11.19 -8.95 -9.52
CA CYS A 190 -12.52 -8.97 -8.92
C CYS A 190 -12.55 -9.92 -7.72
N SER A 191 -13.01 -9.43 -6.58
CA SER A 191 -13.31 -10.25 -5.42
C SER A 191 -14.62 -10.99 -5.67
N SER A 192 -14.52 -12.20 -6.20
CA SER A 192 -15.63 -13.14 -6.09
C SER A 192 -15.79 -13.43 -4.59
N GLY A 193 -17.00 -13.49 -4.04
CA GLY A 193 -17.27 -13.56 -2.59
C GLY A 193 -16.63 -14.73 -1.81
N LEU A 194 -15.76 -15.52 -2.44
CA LEU A 194 -14.96 -16.62 -1.87
C LEU A 194 -13.48 -16.24 -1.64
N ASP A 195 -12.92 -15.26 -2.35
CA ASP A 195 -11.50 -14.89 -2.25
C ASP A 195 -11.16 -14.07 -0.99
N ALA A 196 -12.18 -13.49 -0.34
CA ALA A 196 -12.04 -12.88 0.98
C ALA A 196 -11.65 -13.92 2.06
N ILE A 197 -12.02 -15.19 1.89
CA ILE A 197 -11.71 -16.25 2.85
C ILE A 197 -10.33 -16.85 2.59
N ALA A 198 -9.87 -16.92 1.34
CA ALA A 198 -8.55 -17.46 1.00
C ALA A 198 -7.39 -16.56 1.50
N PHE A 199 -7.56 -15.24 1.53
CA PHE A 199 -6.56 -14.34 2.12
C PHE A 199 -6.55 -14.41 3.67
N ILE A 200 -7.71 -14.66 4.29
CA ILE A 200 -7.80 -14.84 5.75
C ILE A 200 -7.23 -16.21 6.19
N MET A 201 -7.36 -17.26 5.36
CA MET A 201 -6.96 -18.64 5.72
C MET A 201 -5.51 -18.99 5.33
N ASN A 202 -4.91 -18.35 4.32
CA ASN A 202 -3.53 -18.68 3.91
C ASN A 202 -2.43 -18.06 4.77
N ASN A 203 -2.77 -17.22 5.75
CA ASN A 203 -1.79 -16.68 6.72
C ASN A 203 -1.92 -17.32 8.11
N SER A 204 -2.57 -18.48 8.22
CA SER A 204 -2.69 -19.23 9.48
C SER A 204 -2.17 -20.66 9.45
N THR A 205 -1.62 -21.16 8.34
CA THR A 205 -0.91 -22.46 8.34
C THR A 205 0.15 -22.50 7.24
N THR A 206 1.43 -22.46 7.63
CA THR A 206 2.46 -23.41 7.21
C THR A 206 3.76 -23.11 7.97
N GLU A 207 4.06 -24.01 8.91
CA GLU A 207 5.32 -24.35 9.62
C GLU A 207 6.31 -23.24 10.04
#